data_AF-A0A5E8C6Y6-F1
#
_entry.id   AF-A0A5E8C6Y6-F1
#
_cell.length_a   1.000
_cell.length_b   1.000
_cell.length_c   1.000
_cell.angle_alpha   90.00
_cell.angle_beta   90.00
_cell.angle_gamma   90.00
#
_symmetry.space_group_name_H-M   'P 1'
#
loop_
_entity.id
_entity.type
_entity.pdbx_description
1 polymer ?
#
loop_
_entity_poly.entity_id
_entity_poly.type
_entity_poly.pdbx_seq_one_letter_code
_entity_poly.pdbx_strand_id
1 'polypeptide(L)'
;MLKYLPATLVSRNFLRILRVLVIIVTVTGLIYQFSFTFSNYSFPKKSIKSLSNSPHIQTKLQSDEDANSLDTEPGYQRANATFVTLARNQDLFALMESIRSVENSFNRKYKYDWVFFNDVNFTPLFMKTISNLVSGQASFHTLEKEYWGYPEWVDQDKARENRNQMVQKGIIYGGSESYRHMCRFESGFFWRHPALSNYKYYWRVEPNVKYSCLASKDYFKYMEEKNLTYGFTISLIEFEQTIPTLWQTTLDFINQNPQYVNENNLADFITDANKTSYNLCHFWSNFEIADLDFYRSEAYTKYFEFLDATGGFFYERWGDAPVHSIAASLFLNKTQIHHFDDIGYEHPPFQSCPSTQKTRIENKCICNPAHSFTWKVNSCARQFYRAHGTKRPVINGFVPHIPLPLTNHRSGFKSAEKIIKELEKAKKEQKQNNVFEQNSEKQPQNENKNEQKDENQNKEGSSNEKQEVKKDDNQNKKESSNENQEIKKDENKEVKKSENENKEEQKEEKKEVNTEKKELKDEDIIDVWRH
;
A
#
# COMPACT_ATOMS: atom_id res chain seq x y z
N MET A 1 34.90 61.26 -50.15
CA MET A 1 34.12 60.09 -50.65
C MET A 1 34.30 58.96 -49.65
N LEU A 2 33.30 58.17 -49.25
CA LEU A 2 31.89 58.20 -49.61
C LEU A 2 31.03 58.61 -48.40
N LYS A 3 30.24 59.68 -48.56
CA LYS A 3 28.84 59.66 -48.10
C LYS A 3 28.00 59.20 -49.31
N TYR A 4 26.77 58.75 -49.08
CA TYR A 4 25.89 58.09 -50.07
C TYR A 4 26.30 56.65 -50.43
N LEU A 5 25.93 55.73 -49.54
CA LEU A 5 25.52 54.36 -49.87
C LEU A 5 24.15 54.17 -49.21
N PRO A 6 23.07 53.83 -49.93
CA PRO A 6 21.72 53.79 -49.36
C PRO A 6 21.55 52.62 -48.40
N ALA A 7 21.07 52.91 -47.18
CA ALA A 7 20.90 51.94 -46.09
C ALA A 7 19.65 51.05 -46.25
N THR A 8 19.43 50.49 -47.45
CA THR A 8 18.16 49.85 -47.84
C THR A 8 18.36 48.55 -48.63
N LEU A 9 19.18 47.61 -48.13
CA LEU A 9 19.27 46.26 -48.72
C LEU A 9 19.65 45.12 -47.75
N VAL A 10 19.41 45.30 -46.44
CA VAL A 10 19.47 44.20 -45.46
C VAL A 10 18.09 44.04 -44.82
N SER A 11 17.32 43.05 -45.26
CA SER A 11 15.99 42.81 -44.72
C SER A 11 16.05 42.32 -43.27
N ARG A 12 15.00 42.60 -42.47
CA ARG A 12 14.89 42.05 -41.10
C ARG A 12 14.90 40.50 -41.11
N ASN A 13 14.52 39.88 -42.23
CA ASN A 13 14.59 38.43 -42.42
C ASN A 13 16.03 37.95 -42.66
N PHE A 14 16.86 38.67 -43.43
CA PHE A 14 18.28 38.35 -43.57
C PHE A 14 19.01 38.42 -42.22
N LEU A 15 18.75 39.46 -41.42
CA LEU A 15 19.32 39.58 -40.06
C LEU A 15 18.81 38.49 -39.10
N ARG A 16 17.58 38.00 -39.26
CA ARG A 16 17.06 36.84 -38.51
C ARG A 16 17.77 35.54 -38.94
N ILE A 17 17.88 35.28 -40.24
CA ILE A 17 18.57 34.10 -40.79
C ILE A 17 20.04 34.07 -40.34
N LEU A 18 20.74 35.21 -40.42
CA LEU A 18 22.12 35.33 -39.96
C LEU A 18 22.27 35.05 -38.45
N ARG A 19 21.35 35.54 -37.61
CA ARG A 19 21.34 35.23 -36.17
C ARG A 19 21.09 33.74 -35.90
N VAL A 20 20.14 33.12 -36.62
CA VAL A 20 19.85 31.68 -36.49
C VAL A 20 21.05 30.85 -36.92
N LEU A 21 21.73 31.19 -38.02
CA LEU A 21 22.96 30.53 -38.46
C LEU A 21 24.08 30.64 -37.41
N VAL A 22 24.29 31.83 -36.83
CA VAL A 22 25.28 32.02 -35.76
C VAL A 22 24.96 31.17 -34.53
N ILE A 23 23.68 31.06 -34.14
CA ILE A 23 23.24 30.20 -33.03
C ILE A 23 23.47 28.71 -33.35
N ILE A 24 23.14 28.25 -34.56
CA ILE A 24 23.35 26.85 -34.98
C ILE A 24 24.85 26.53 -34.99
N VAL A 25 25.71 27.43 -35.48
CA VAL A 25 27.17 27.24 -35.50
C VAL A 25 27.77 27.23 -34.10
N THR A 26 27.30 28.08 -33.18
CA THR A 26 27.80 28.05 -31.79
C THR A 26 27.30 26.83 -31.02
N VAL A 27 26.04 26.41 -31.19
CA VAL A 27 25.51 25.19 -30.54
C VAL A 27 26.21 23.94 -31.08
N THR A 28 26.38 23.79 -32.39
CA THR A 28 27.10 22.64 -32.97
C THR A 28 28.59 22.65 -32.59
N GLY A 29 29.23 23.83 -32.53
CA GLY A 29 30.60 23.98 -32.02
C GLY A 29 30.74 23.57 -30.55
N LEU A 30 29.78 23.92 -29.69
CA LEU A 30 29.75 23.51 -28.28
C LEU A 30 29.54 22.00 -28.13
N ILE A 31 28.63 21.39 -28.90
CA ILE A 31 28.42 19.94 -28.92
C ILE A 31 29.71 19.24 -29.36
N TYR A 32 30.37 19.71 -30.42
CA TYR A 32 31.62 19.13 -30.90
C TYR A 32 32.76 19.25 -29.87
N GLN A 33 32.89 20.39 -29.19
CA GLN A 33 33.84 20.57 -28.08
C GLN A 33 33.56 19.61 -26.92
N PHE A 34 32.30 19.44 -26.53
CA PHE A 34 31.92 18.53 -25.45
C PHE A 34 32.21 17.06 -25.82
N SER A 35 31.85 16.65 -27.04
CA SER A 35 32.14 15.31 -27.57
C SER A 35 33.64 15.03 -27.69
N PHE A 36 34.43 15.99 -28.19
CA PHE A 36 35.87 15.86 -28.32
C PHE A 36 36.58 15.83 -26.96
N THR A 37 36.10 16.62 -25.98
CA THR A 37 36.63 16.61 -24.61
C THR A 37 36.34 15.28 -23.92
N PHE A 38 35.12 14.75 -24.07
CA PHE A 38 34.74 13.46 -23.47
C PHE A 38 35.48 12.28 -24.12
N SER A 39 35.64 12.29 -25.45
CA SER A 39 36.34 11.22 -26.20
C SER A 39 37.85 11.16 -25.94
N ASN A 40 38.47 12.28 -25.53
CA ASN A 40 39.89 12.33 -25.16
C ASN A 40 40.17 12.09 -23.66
N TYR A 41 39.14 11.84 -22.84
CA TYR A 41 39.32 11.47 -21.42
C TYR A 41 39.76 10.00 -21.26
N SER A 42 40.92 9.68 -21.83
CA SER A 42 41.60 8.39 -21.63
C SER A 42 42.03 8.29 -20.16
N PHE A 43 41.27 7.51 -19.38
CA PHE A 43 41.61 7.23 -17.99
C PHE A 43 43.06 6.71 -17.90
N PRO A 44 43.92 7.31 -17.06
CA PRO A 44 45.30 6.88 -16.94
C PRO A 44 45.35 5.46 -16.36
N LYS A 45 45.62 4.47 -17.22
CA LYS A 45 45.86 3.07 -16.83
C LYS A 45 47.17 2.93 -16.04
N LYS A 46 47.19 3.44 -14.81
CA LYS A 46 48.22 3.10 -13.82
C LYS A 46 48.11 1.61 -13.54
N SER A 47 49.16 0.87 -13.92
CA SER A 47 49.26 -0.57 -13.78
C SER A 47 49.12 -1.00 -12.31
N ILE A 48 47.99 -1.62 -11.96
CA ILE A 48 47.81 -2.26 -10.65
C ILE A 48 48.56 -3.60 -10.69
N LYS A 49 49.88 -3.55 -10.43
CA LYS A 49 50.75 -4.74 -10.36
C LYS A 49 51.71 -4.74 -9.16
N SER A 50 51.42 -3.94 -8.12
CA SER A 50 52.26 -3.83 -6.92
C SER A 50 51.47 -3.69 -5.60
N LEU A 51 50.24 -4.21 -5.53
CA LEU A 51 49.45 -4.28 -4.28
C LEU A 51 49.16 -5.72 -3.79
N SER A 52 49.72 -6.76 -4.42
CA SER A 52 49.50 -8.17 -4.05
C SER A 52 50.24 -8.63 -2.78
N ASN A 53 51.27 -7.90 -2.33
CA ASN A 53 52.21 -8.37 -1.32
C ASN A 53 52.00 -7.69 0.04
N SER A 54 50.75 -7.66 0.51
CA SER A 54 50.41 -7.34 1.91
C SER A 54 49.72 -8.54 2.56
N PRO A 55 50.33 -9.18 3.58
CA PRO A 55 49.80 -10.43 4.16
C PRO A 55 48.46 -10.25 4.89
N HIS A 56 48.02 -9.02 5.15
CA HIS A 56 46.73 -8.72 5.78
C HIS A 56 45.52 -8.81 4.83
N ILE A 57 45.72 -8.92 3.51
CA ILE A 57 44.60 -8.88 2.54
C ILE A 57 44.12 -10.29 2.14
N GLN A 58 45.01 -11.31 2.15
CA GLN A 58 44.65 -12.67 1.73
C GLN A 58 43.61 -13.32 2.66
N THR A 59 43.64 -13.02 3.97
CA THR A 59 42.70 -13.54 4.98
C THR A 59 41.24 -13.08 4.83
N LYS A 60 40.90 -12.27 3.81
CA LYS A 60 39.52 -11.80 3.58
C LYS A 60 39.01 -11.95 2.15
N LEU A 61 39.75 -12.65 1.28
CA LEU A 61 39.24 -13.06 -0.04
C LEU A 61 38.69 -14.50 -0.03
N GLN A 62 38.83 -15.20 1.09
CA GLN A 62 38.39 -16.59 1.27
C GLN A 62 36.99 -16.71 1.92
N SER A 63 36.32 -15.57 2.19
CA SER A 63 34.95 -15.51 2.72
C SER A 63 33.89 -15.18 1.66
N ASP A 64 34.29 -15.01 0.39
CA ASP A 64 33.36 -14.71 -0.71
C ASP A 64 32.89 -15.98 -1.44
N GLU A 65 33.56 -17.12 -1.24
CA GLU A 65 33.07 -18.44 -1.68
C GLU A 65 31.92 -18.96 -0.79
N ASP A 66 31.83 -18.50 0.48
CA ASP A 66 30.73 -18.80 1.41
C ASP A 66 29.36 -18.25 0.94
N ALA A 67 29.34 -17.39 -0.08
CA ALA A 67 28.09 -16.93 -0.68
C ALA A 67 27.29 -18.07 -1.37
N ASN A 68 27.96 -19.18 -1.71
CA ASN A 68 27.36 -20.36 -2.32
C ASN A 68 27.19 -21.56 -1.35
N SER A 69 27.58 -21.43 -0.06
CA SER A 69 27.36 -22.46 0.97
C SER A 69 26.13 -22.20 1.85
N LEU A 70 25.21 -21.34 1.39
CA LEU A 70 24.02 -20.90 2.12
C LEU A 70 22.86 -21.92 2.21
N ASP A 71 23.11 -23.20 1.90
CA ASP A 71 22.23 -24.28 2.33
C ASP A 71 22.26 -24.37 3.86
N THR A 72 21.10 -24.57 4.49
CA THR A 72 21.03 -24.71 5.95
C THR A 72 21.76 -25.98 6.39
N GLU A 73 22.58 -25.87 7.44
CA GLU A 73 23.37 -26.97 8.05
C GLU A 73 22.65 -28.33 7.99
N PRO A 74 23.31 -29.43 7.54
CA PRO A 74 22.66 -30.74 7.37
C PRO A 74 21.92 -31.21 8.65
N GLY A 75 20.59 -31.21 8.59
CA GLY A 75 19.71 -31.52 9.72
C GLY A 75 19.05 -30.31 10.39
N TYR A 76 19.20 -29.08 9.86
CA TYR A 76 18.54 -27.88 10.38
C TYR A 76 17.01 -28.00 10.32
N GLN A 77 16.36 -28.03 11.50
CA GLN A 77 14.90 -28.07 11.61
C GLN A 77 14.32 -26.65 11.76
N ARG A 78 13.71 -26.18 10.67
CA ARG A 78 12.87 -24.98 10.61
C ARG A 78 11.76 -25.01 11.65
N ALA A 79 11.28 -23.82 12.05
CA ALA A 79 10.03 -23.70 12.80
C ALA A 79 8.83 -24.10 11.92
N ASN A 80 7.67 -24.35 12.52
CA ASN A 80 6.44 -24.57 11.75
C ASN A 80 5.83 -23.22 11.33
N ALA A 81 6.21 -22.70 10.16
CA ALA A 81 5.86 -21.34 9.74
C ALA A 81 5.66 -21.16 8.23
N THR A 82 4.99 -20.07 7.85
CA THR A 82 4.76 -19.65 6.46
C THR A 82 4.75 -18.12 6.32
N PHE A 83 5.00 -17.62 5.12
CA PHE A 83 4.65 -16.25 4.74
C PHE A 83 3.17 -16.16 4.35
N VAL A 84 2.54 -15.01 4.59
CA VAL A 84 1.13 -14.74 4.25
C VAL A 84 1.00 -13.41 3.54
N THR A 85 0.23 -13.39 2.46
CA THR A 85 -0.08 -12.19 1.68
C THR A 85 -1.53 -12.23 1.20
N LEU A 86 -2.31 -11.20 1.54
CA LEU A 86 -3.51 -10.84 0.78
C LEU A 86 -3.07 -9.94 -0.39
N ALA A 87 -3.42 -10.27 -1.63
CA ALA A 87 -3.09 -9.44 -2.79
C ALA A 87 -4.04 -9.70 -3.97
N ARG A 88 -4.47 -8.62 -4.64
CA ARG A 88 -5.31 -8.68 -5.84
C ARG A 88 -4.43 -8.96 -7.06
N ASN A 89 -5.03 -9.43 -8.14
CA ASN A 89 -4.32 -9.67 -9.41
C ASN A 89 -3.55 -8.46 -9.96
N GLN A 90 -4.01 -7.24 -9.69
CA GLN A 90 -3.37 -5.99 -10.13
C GLN A 90 -2.13 -5.61 -9.31
N ASP A 91 -1.99 -6.13 -8.09
CA ASP A 91 -0.87 -5.83 -7.19
C ASP A 91 0.42 -6.61 -7.57
N LEU A 92 0.36 -7.44 -8.62
CA LEU A 92 1.40 -8.37 -9.06
C LEU A 92 2.81 -7.75 -9.08
N PHE A 93 3.01 -6.62 -9.77
CA PHE A 93 4.36 -6.04 -9.92
C PHE A 93 4.91 -5.47 -8.60
N ALA A 94 4.07 -4.84 -7.79
CA ALA A 94 4.43 -4.36 -6.45
C ALA A 94 4.75 -5.52 -5.48
N LEU A 95 4.04 -6.64 -5.62
CA LEU A 95 4.31 -7.85 -4.84
C LEU A 95 5.56 -8.59 -5.33
N MET A 96 5.87 -8.57 -6.63
CA MET A 96 7.11 -9.12 -7.18
C MET A 96 8.36 -8.44 -6.58
N GLU A 97 8.34 -7.10 -6.41
CA GLU A 97 9.44 -6.39 -5.73
C GLU A 97 9.53 -6.80 -4.25
N SER A 98 8.39 -6.90 -3.59
CA SER A 98 8.27 -7.26 -2.17
C SER A 98 8.81 -8.67 -1.88
N ILE A 99 8.39 -9.68 -2.66
CA ILE A 99 8.91 -11.05 -2.59
C ILE A 99 10.40 -11.09 -2.90
N ARG A 100 10.88 -10.39 -3.94
CA ARG A 100 12.31 -10.31 -4.24
C ARG A 100 13.10 -9.67 -3.09
N SER A 101 12.49 -8.77 -2.32
CA SER A 101 13.13 -8.21 -1.13
C SER A 101 13.16 -9.20 0.03
N VAL A 102 12.06 -9.91 0.31
CA VAL A 102 12.01 -11.01 1.31
C VAL A 102 13.02 -12.13 0.97
N GLU A 103 13.06 -12.58 -0.28
CA GLU A 103 13.95 -13.65 -0.74
C GLU A 103 15.43 -13.26 -0.62
N ASN A 104 15.82 -12.06 -1.07
CA ASN A 104 17.20 -11.60 -0.97
C ASN A 104 17.66 -11.37 0.47
N SER A 105 16.77 -10.88 1.34
CA SER A 105 17.12 -10.51 2.71
C SER A 105 16.92 -11.64 3.74
N PHE A 106 16.08 -12.63 3.44
CA PHE A 106 15.76 -13.74 4.34
C PHE A 106 15.54 -15.08 3.61
N ASN A 107 14.50 -15.18 2.77
CA ASN A 107 13.90 -16.48 2.49
C ASN A 107 14.74 -17.38 1.57
N ARG A 108 15.62 -16.81 0.72
CA ARG A 108 16.51 -17.61 -0.13
C ARG A 108 17.43 -18.53 0.67
N LYS A 109 17.67 -18.25 1.96
CA LYS A 109 18.41 -19.12 2.88
C LYS A 109 17.51 -20.19 3.53
N TYR A 110 16.32 -19.83 4.03
CA TYR A 110 15.52 -20.72 4.88
C TYR A 110 14.37 -21.46 4.17
N LYS A 111 14.00 -21.03 2.96
CA LYS A 111 13.03 -21.71 2.07
C LYS A 111 11.63 -21.92 2.66
N TYR A 112 11.17 -21.03 3.53
CA TYR A 112 9.81 -21.11 4.07
C TYR A 112 8.78 -20.92 2.95
N ASP A 113 7.63 -21.57 3.15
CA ASP A 113 6.51 -21.57 2.21
C ASP A 113 5.74 -20.25 2.26
N TRP A 114 4.82 -20.03 1.31
CA TRP A 114 4.07 -18.79 1.17
C TRP A 114 2.62 -19.05 0.76
N VAL A 115 1.68 -18.50 1.53
CA VAL A 115 0.24 -18.60 1.31
C VAL A 115 -0.29 -17.25 0.80
N PHE A 116 -0.96 -17.29 -0.36
CA PHE A 116 -1.53 -16.12 -1.01
C PHE A 116 -3.07 -16.17 -0.98
N PHE A 117 -3.69 -15.08 -0.55
CA PHE A 117 -5.14 -14.86 -0.49
C PHE A 117 -5.57 -13.75 -1.45
N ASN A 118 -6.78 -13.86 -2.00
CA ASN A 118 -7.38 -12.88 -2.90
C ASN A 118 -8.90 -13.08 -2.90
N ASP A 119 -9.68 -11.99 -2.96
CA ASP A 119 -11.14 -12.04 -3.01
C ASP A 119 -11.70 -12.45 -4.39
N VAL A 120 -10.85 -12.48 -5.41
CA VAL A 120 -11.14 -13.07 -6.72
C VAL A 120 -10.11 -14.11 -7.12
N ASN A 121 -10.43 -14.98 -8.09
CA ASN A 121 -9.52 -16.00 -8.56
C ASN A 121 -8.20 -15.41 -9.08
N PHE A 122 -7.07 -15.96 -8.61
CA PHE A 122 -5.75 -15.61 -9.15
C PHE A 122 -5.62 -16.01 -10.62
N THR A 123 -5.04 -15.11 -11.42
CA THR A 123 -4.75 -15.37 -12.84
C THR A 123 -3.59 -16.34 -13.01
N PRO A 124 -3.55 -17.14 -14.10
CA PRO A 124 -2.41 -18.00 -14.41
C PRO A 124 -1.08 -17.25 -14.53
N LEU A 125 -1.11 -15.97 -14.96
CA LEU A 125 0.06 -15.11 -15.00
C LEU A 125 0.57 -14.80 -13.59
N PHE A 126 -0.32 -14.41 -12.66
CA PHE A 126 0.04 -14.16 -11.27
C PHE A 126 0.67 -15.40 -10.63
N MET A 127 -0.05 -16.53 -10.63
CA MET A 127 0.40 -17.77 -9.99
C MET A 127 1.75 -18.24 -10.54
N LYS A 128 1.92 -18.24 -11.87
CA LYS A 128 3.18 -18.64 -12.51
C LYS A 128 4.35 -17.70 -12.15
N THR A 129 4.12 -16.39 -12.17
CA THR A 129 5.17 -15.40 -11.88
C THR A 129 5.59 -15.43 -10.42
N ILE A 130 4.64 -15.51 -9.49
CA ILE A 130 4.90 -15.59 -8.05
C ILE A 130 5.60 -16.92 -7.68
N SER A 131 5.15 -18.05 -8.23
CA SER A 131 5.80 -19.36 -8.00
C SER A 131 7.23 -19.46 -8.55
N ASN A 132 7.64 -18.55 -9.43
CA ASN A 132 9.01 -18.45 -9.95
C ASN A 132 9.90 -17.50 -9.10
N LEU A 133 9.33 -16.79 -8.12
CA LEU A 133 10.06 -15.87 -7.25
C LEU A 133 10.25 -16.42 -5.84
N VAL A 134 9.21 -17.05 -5.27
CA VAL A 134 9.27 -17.70 -3.96
C VAL A 134 10.19 -18.94 -4.04
N SER A 135 11.05 -19.15 -3.04
CA SER A 135 11.98 -20.31 -3.01
C SER A 135 11.60 -21.43 -2.03
N GLY A 136 10.53 -21.26 -1.24
CA GLY A 136 9.71 -22.36 -0.69
C GLY A 136 8.52 -22.70 -1.59
N GLN A 137 7.52 -23.40 -1.06
CA GLN A 137 6.28 -23.69 -1.80
C GLN A 137 5.31 -22.50 -1.77
N ALA A 138 4.87 -22.03 -2.93
CA ALA A 138 3.76 -21.09 -3.05
C ALA A 138 2.39 -21.83 -3.13
N SER A 139 1.37 -21.31 -2.45
CA SER A 139 -0.02 -21.79 -2.58
C SER A 139 -0.99 -20.61 -2.66
N PHE A 140 -2.07 -20.77 -3.44
CA PHE A 140 -2.97 -19.68 -3.84
C PHE A 140 -4.42 -20.07 -3.53
N HIS A 141 -5.13 -19.22 -2.80
CA HIS A 141 -6.48 -19.49 -2.29
C HIS A 141 -7.39 -18.30 -2.55
N THR A 142 -8.54 -18.54 -3.18
CA THR A 142 -9.60 -17.54 -3.35
C THR A 142 -10.47 -17.52 -2.09
N LEU A 143 -10.82 -16.34 -1.59
CA LEU A 143 -11.66 -16.19 -0.41
C LEU A 143 -13.14 -16.42 -0.74
N GLU A 144 -13.79 -17.28 0.04
CA GLU A 144 -15.25 -17.48 0.01
C GLU A 144 -15.97 -16.34 0.77
N LYS A 145 -17.28 -16.17 0.54
CA LYS A 145 -18.05 -15.00 1.02
C LYS A 145 -18.11 -14.87 2.54
N GLU A 146 -17.96 -16.00 3.23
CA GLU A 146 -17.90 -16.16 4.67
C GLU A 146 -16.67 -15.42 5.26
N TYR A 147 -15.56 -15.43 4.52
CA TYR A 147 -14.33 -14.69 4.84
C TYR A 147 -14.38 -13.25 4.30
N TRP A 148 -14.97 -13.05 3.11
CA TRP A 148 -14.99 -11.76 2.40
C TRP A 148 -16.41 -11.34 1.97
N GLY A 149 -17.09 -10.64 2.87
CA GLY A 149 -18.45 -10.13 2.64
C GLY A 149 -18.99 -9.34 3.81
N TYR A 150 -20.27 -8.97 3.73
CA TYR A 150 -21.05 -8.43 4.85
C TYR A 150 -21.69 -9.58 5.64
N PRO A 151 -21.57 -9.61 6.98
CA PRO A 151 -22.39 -10.50 7.81
C PRO A 151 -23.83 -9.98 7.92
N GLU A 152 -24.77 -10.88 8.19
CA GLU A 152 -26.23 -10.63 8.11
C GLU A 152 -26.74 -9.49 9.00
N TRP A 153 -26.04 -9.15 10.08
CA TRP A 153 -26.40 -8.08 11.01
C TRP A 153 -25.94 -6.68 10.58
N VAL A 154 -25.26 -6.54 9.43
CA VAL A 154 -24.79 -5.24 8.93
C VAL A 154 -25.75 -4.65 7.90
N ASP A 155 -26.40 -3.57 8.30
CA ASP A 155 -27.14 -2.67 7.43
C ASP A 155 -26.18 -2.02 6.41
N GLN A 156 -26.29 -2.46 5.16
CA GLN A 156 -25.43 -2.03 4.06
C GLN A 156 -25.74 -0.59 3.60
N ASP A 157 -26.96 -0.10 3.77
CA ASP A 157 -27.32 1.28 3.44
C ASP A 157 -26.71 2.26 4.45
N LYS A 158 -26.79 1.92 5.75
CA LYS A 158 -26.06 2.61 6.82
C LYS A 158 -24.55 2.52 6.63
N ALA A 159 -24.00 1.37 6.22
CA ALA A 159 -22.57 1.26 5.92
C ALA A 159 -22.18 2.20 4.76
N ARG A 160 -22.94 2.21 3.66
CA ARG A 160 -22.72 3.09 2.49
C ARG A 160 -22.76 4.57 2.87
N GLU A 161 -23.70 4.97 3.72
CA GLU A 161 -23.80 6.36 4.17
C GLU A 161 -22.64 6.76 5.11
N ASN A 162 -22.17 5.86 5.97
CA ASN A 162 -20.95 6.14 6.74
C ASN A 162 -19.71 6.29 5.84
N ARG A 163 -19.60 5.51 4.74
CA ARG A 163 -18.57 5.71 3.72
C ARG A 163 -18.67 7.10 3.08
N ASN A 164 -19.85 7.53 2.66
CA ASN A 164 -20.09 8.87 2.12
C ASN A 164 -19.62 9.98 3.08
N GLN A 165 -19.95 9.86 4.37
CA GLN A 165 -19.57 10.85 5.37
C GLN A 165 -18.06 10.85 5.66
N MET A 166 -17.38 9.71 5.57
CA MET A 166 -15.92 9.66 5.69
C MET A 166 -15.21 10.27 4.48
N VAL A 167 -15.75 10.12 3.27
CA VAL A 167 -15.26 10.82 2.07
C VAL A 167 -15.40 12.34 2.24
N GLN A 168 -16.55 12.82 2.71
CA GLN A 168 -16.78 14.25 2.97
C GLN A 168 -15.81 14.84 4.02
N LYS A 169 -15.34 14.02 4.96
CA LYS A 169 -14.34 14.38 5.99
C LYS A 169 -12.88 14.28 5.50
N GLY A 170 -12.64 13.77 4.28
CA GLY A 170 -11.28 13.57 3.74
C GLY A 170 -10.50 12.42 4.39
N ILE A 171 -11.19 11.47 5.04
CA ILE A 171 -10.55 10.34 5.73
C ILE A 171 -9.97 9.36 4.70
N ILE A 172 -8.71 8.97 4.86
CA ILE A 172 -8.04 7.99 3.98
C ILE A 172 -8.76 6.64 4.00
N TYR A 173 -9.00 6.08 2.81
CA TYR A 173 -9.86 4.91 2.57
C TYR A 173 -11.30 5.06 3.10
N GLY A 174 -11.75 6.28 3.41
CA GLY A 174 -13.07 6.55 3.98
C GLY A 174 -14.21 6.02 3.13
N GLY A 175 -14.11 6.16 1.81
CA GLY A 175 -15.07 5.66 0.82
C GLY A 175 -14.92 4.18 0.46
N SER A 176 -13.80 3.52 0.81
CA SER A 176 -13.50 2.18 0.32
C SER A 176 -14.25 1.10 1.09
N GLU A 177 -14.84 0.18 0.32
CA GLU A 177 -15.61 -0.97 0.80
C GLU A 177 -14.72 -2.20 0.93
N SER A 178 -13.95 -2.51 -0.12
CA SER A 178 -12.91 -3.55 -0.12
C SER A 178 -11.87 -3.38 1.00
N TYR A 179 -11.48 -2.14 1.35
CA TYR A 179 -10.59 -1.88 2.49
C TYR A 179 -11.19 -2.31 3.83
N ARG A 180 -12.52 -2.26 4.00
CA ARG A 180 -13.20 -2.70 5.23
C ARG A 180 -13.33 -4.21 5.29
N HIS A 181 -13.60 -4.86 4.16
CA HIS A 181 -13.53 -6.32 4.07
C HIS A 181 -12.10 -6.82 4.35
N MET A 182 -11.06 -6.12 3.88
CA MET A 182 -9.66 -6.38 4.23
C MET A 182 -9.41 -6.28 5.74
N CYS A 183 -9.73 -5.15 6.37
CA CYS A 183 -9.48 -4.99 7.81
C CYS A 183 -10.26 -6.00 8.67
N ARG A 184 -11.47 -6.39 8.25
CA ARG A 184 -12.23 -7.49 8.88
C ARG A 184 -11.57 -8.85 8.65
N PHE A 185 -11.11 -9.13 7.43
CA PHE A 185 -10.46 -10.39 7.06
C PHE A 185 -9.16 -10.62 7.83
N GLU A 186 -8.31 -9.59 7.89
CA GLU A 186 -7.07 -9.61 8.66
C GLU A 186 -7.35 -9.72 10.17
N SER A 187 -8.35 -9.00 10.69
CA SER A 187 -8.75 -9.14 12.11
C SER A 187 -9.25 -10.55 12.46
N GLY A 188 -10.13 -11.12 11.62
CA GLY A 188 -11.00 -12.22 12.03
C GLY A 188 -10.77 -13.57 11.36
N PHE A 189 -10.15 -13.61 10.18
CA PHE A 189 -10.42 -14.69 9.22
C PHE A 189 -9.19 -15.34 8.57
N PHE A 190 -8.11 -14.62 8.27
CA PHE A 190 -6.94 -15.24 7.63
C PHE A 190 -6.40 -16.44 8.44
N TRP A 191 -6.34 -16.28 9.76
CA TRP A 191 -5.90 -17.29 10.74
C TRP A 191 -6.88 -18.46 10.94
N ARG A 192 -8.14 -18.30 10.51
CA ARG A 192 -9.17 -19.36 10.47
C ARG A 192 -9.14 -20.18 9.17
N HIS A 193 -8.60 -19.63 8.09
CA HIS A 193 -8.67 -20.26 6.78
C HIS A 193 -7.92 -21.61 6.75
N PRO A 194 -8.48 -22.70 6.17
CA PRO A 194 -7.88 -24.04 6.18
C PRO A 194 -6.43 -24.11 5.68
N ALA A 195 -6.03 -23.24 4.75
CA ALA A 195 -4.65 -23.10 4.28
C ALA A 195 -3.62 -22.83 5.40
N LEU A 196 -4.02 -22.18 6.49
CA LEU A 196 -3.15 -21.91 7.63
C LEU A 196 -3.24 -22.92 8.78
N SER A 197 -4.21 -23.86 8.73
CA SER A 197 -4.50 -24.81 9.81
C SER A 197 -3.27 -25.60 10.32
N ASN A 198 -2.35 -25.96 9.40
CA ASN A 198 -1.16 -26.74 9.74
C ASN A 198 0.05 -25.89 10.21
N TYR A 199 0.01 -24.56 10.07
CA TYR A 199 1.10 -23.68 10.47
C TYR A 199 0.93 -23.15 11.90
N LYS A 200 2.06 -22.93 12.59
CA LYS A 200 2.10 -22.27 13.90
C LYS A 200 2.39 -20.77 13.78
N TYR A 201 3.43 -20.38 13.05
CA TYR A 201 3.77 -18.96 12.85
C TYR A 201 3.41 -18.48 11.44
N TYR A 202 3.05 -17.20 11.33
CA TYR A 202 2.99 -16.50 10.04
C TYR A 202 3.89 -15.27 10.03
N TRP A 203 4.28 -14.85 8.83
CA TRP A 203 4.88 -13.53 8.57
C TRP A 203 4.06 -12.83 7.48
N ARG A 204 3.37 -11.73 7.83
CA ARG A 204 2.58 -10.94 6.87
C ARG A 204 3.49 -10.09 5.99
N VAL A 205 3.24 -10.13 4.68
CA VAL A 205 3.97 -9.36 3.67
C VAL A 205 2.99 -8.76 2.67
N GLU A 206 2.86 -7.43 2.72
CA GLU A 206 2.11 -6.64 1.74
C GLU A 206 2.87 -6.43 0.42
N PRO A 207 2.20 -5.99 -0.66
CA PRO A 207 2.85 -5.34 -1.80
C PRO A 207 3.56 -4.03 -1.42
N ASN A 208 4.47 -3.55 -2.28
CA ASN A 208 5.26 -2.31 -2.11
C ASN A 208 6.21 -2.26 -0.88
N VAL A 209 6.49 -3.38 -0.21
CA VAL A 209 7.38 -3.39 0.97
C VAL A 209 8.84 -3.69 0.62
N LYS A 210 9.79 -3.25 1.47
CA LYS A 210 11.22 -3.49 1.29
C LYS A 210 11.88 -3.93 2.59
N TYR A 211 12.72 -4.95 2.49
CA TYR A 211 13.55 -5.50 3.55
C TYR A 211 14.99 -5.05 3.35
N SER A 212 15.38 -4.01 4.07
CA SER A 212 16.58 -3.19 3.83
C SER A 212 17.83 -3.63 4.62
N CYS A 213 17.79 -4.82 5.22
CA CYS A 213 18.88 -5.47 5.94
C CYS A 213 18.83 -6.99 5.68
N LEU A 214 19.99 -7.65 5.64
CA LEU A 214 20.05 -9.12 5.62
C LEU A 214 19.72 -9.69 7.00
N ALA A 215 19.08 -10.86 7.03
CA ALA A 215 18.70 -11.53 8.25
C ALA A 215 19.90 -12.10 9.01
N SER A 216 20.04 -11.69 10.28
CA SER A 216 21.07 -12.19 11.21
C SER A 216 20.85 -13.65 11.64
N LYS A 217 19.62 -14.12 11.57
CA LYS A 217 19.11 -15.38 12.13
C LYS A 217 17.86 -15.84 11.36
N ASP A 218 17.34 -17.01 11.69
CA ASP A 218 15.97 -17.39 11.33
C ASP A 218 15.01 -16.70 12.32
N TYR A 219 14.12 -15.84 11.84
CA TYR A 219 13.22 -15.07 12.69
C TYR A 219 12.03 -15.92 13.20
N PHE A 220 11.57 -16.91 12.45
CA PHE A 220 10.56 -17.86 12.93
C PHE A 220 11.15 -18.78 14.00
N LYS A 221 12.37 -19.30 13.77
CA LYS A 221 13.09 -20.08 14.79
C LYS A 221 13.38 -19.25 16.04
N TYR A 222 13.72 -17.98 15.88
CA TYR A 222 13.89 -17.05 17.00
C TYR A 222 12.60 -16.82 17.80
N MET A 223 11.43 -16.78 17.15
CA MET A 223 10.13 -16.70 17.85
C MET A 223 9.88 -17.97 18.68
N GLU A 224 10.07 -19.14 18.08
CA GLU A 224 9.94 -20.46 18.72
C GLU A 224 10.90 -20.60 19.93
N GLU A 225 12.21 -20.41 19.72
CA GLU A 225 13.24 -20.54 20.75
C GLU A 225 13.17 -19.50 21.88
N LYS A 226 12.34 -18.47 21.76
CA LYS A 226 12.16 -17.42 22.77
C LYS A 226 10.74 -17.38 23.32
N ASN A 227 9.87 -18.31 22.90
CA ASN A 227 8.46 -18.37 23.25
C ASN A 227 7.76 -17.01 23.04
N LEU A 228 8.06 -16.38 21.90
CA LEU A 228 7.45 -15.13 21.47
C LEU A 228 6.19 -15.42 20.67
N THR A 229 5.22 -14.50 20.76
CA THR A 229 3.86 -14.69 20.24
C THR A 229 3.48 -13.60 19.24
N TYR A 230 4.02 -12.39 19.38
CA TYR A 230 3.75 -11.28 18.44
C TYR A 230 5.02 -10.43 18.25
N GLY A 231 5.36 -10.08 17.01
CA GLY A 231 6.59 -9.38 16.66
C GLY A 231 6.39 -8.34 15.56
N PHE A 232 6.89 -7.11 15.79
CA PHE A 232 6.66 -5.94 14.94
C PHE A 232 7.94 -5.14 14.65
N THR A 233 7.94 -4.32 13.58
CA THR A 233 9.03 -3.39 13.22
C THR A 233 8.66 -1.91 13.32
N ILE A 234 7.37 -1.57 13.22
CA ILE A 234 6.83 -0.20 13.25
C ILE A 234 5.65 -0.13 14.22
N SER A 235 5.55 0.96 14.97
CA SER A 235 4.37 1.30 15.79
C SER A 235 4.08 2.80 15.73
N LEU A 236 2.81 3.16 15.61
CA LEU A 236 2.34 4.52 15.32
C LEU A 236 0.97 4.82 15.97
N ILE A 237 0.50 6.06 15.81
CA ILE A 237 -0.76 6.58 16.39
C ILE A 237 -1.85 6.55 15.32
N GLU A 238 -2.96 5.84 15.55
CA GLU A 238 -4.12 5.78 14.62
C GLU A 238 -4.90 7.11 14.60
N PHE A 239 -5.69 7.33 13.55
CA PHE A 239 -6.63 8.43 13.45
C PHE A 239 -7.91 8.16 14.24
N GLU A 240 -8.15 8.87 15.33
CA GLU A 240 -9.33 8.73 16.21
C GLU A 240 -10.68 8.63 15.45
N GLN A 241 -10.81 9.37 14.34
CA GLN A 241 -12.02 9.44 13.51
C GLN A 241 -12.36 8.12 12.77
N THR A 242 -11.46 7.14 12.76
CA THR A 242 -11.64 5.83 12.08
C THR A 242 -12.09 4.73 13.04
N ILE A 243 -11.94 4.97 14.34
CA ILE A 243 -12.16 4.03 15.46
C ILE A 243 -12.86 4.67 16.69
N PRO A 244 -13.77 5.68 16.56
CA PRO A 244 -14.27 6.42 17.73
C PRO A 244 -15.01 5.58 18.78
N THR A 245 -15.54 4.38 18.46
CA THR A 245 -16.14 3.48 19.47
C THR A 245 -15.30 2.26 19.84
N LEU A 246 -14.22 1.93 19.11
CA LEU A 246 -13.42 0.71 19.31
C LEU A 246 -12.93 0.52 20.75
N TRP A 247 -12.46 1.58 21.40
CA TRP A 247 -11.98 1.48 22.79
C TRP A 247 -13.11 1.22 23.78
N GLN A 248 -14.26 1.88 23.62
CA GLN A 248 -15.40 1.64 24.50
C GLN A 248 -15.92 0.21 24.33
N THR A 249 -16.05 -0.27 23.09
CA THR A 249 -16.40 -1.68 22.80
C THR A 249 -15.40 -2.65 23.42
N THR A 250 -14.10 -2.32 23.42
CA THR A 250 -13.07 -3.11 24.10
C THR A 250 -13.27 -3.13 25.63
N LEU A 251 -13.52 -1.97 26.24
CA LEU A 251 -13.80 -1.86 27.68
C LEU A 251 -15.04 -2.69 28.04
N ASP A 252 -16.11 -2.61 27.25
CA ASP A 252 -17.34 -3.36 27.46
C ASP A 252 -17.10 -4.87 27.35
N PHE A 253 -16.24 -5.33 26.42
CA PHE A 253 -15.83 -6.74 26.33
C PHE A 253 -15.05 -7.21 27.56
N ILE A 254 -14.00 -6.48 27.99
CA ILE A 254 -13.15 -6.92 29.12
C ILE A 254 -13.84 -6.77 30.48
N ASN A 255 -14.82 -5.86 30.61
CA ASN A 255 -15.68 -5.79 31.79
C ASN A 255 -16.59 -7.02 31.92
N GLN A 256 -17.00 -7.62 30.80
CA GLN A 256 -17.76 -8.87 30.76
C GLN A 256 -16.84 -10.12 30.84
N ASN A 257 -15.58 -10.00 30.42
CA ASN A 257 -14.62 -11.11 30.31
C ASN A 257 -13.27 -10.79 30.98
N PRO A 258 -13.22 -10.42 32.27
CA PRO A 258 -11.99 -10.01 32.94
C PRO A 258 -10.93 -11.12 32.98
N GLN A 259 -11.34 -12.39 32.90
CA GLN A 259 -10.45 -13.56 32.89
C GLN A 259 -9.49 -13.62 31.69
N TYR A 260 -9.76 -12.88 30.61
CA TYR A 260 -8.86 -12.83 29.45
C TYR A 260 -7.77 -11.75 29.57
N VAL A 261 -7.86 -10.82 30.52
CA VAL A 261 -6.85 -9.77 30.71
C VAL A 261 -5.67 -10.33 31.49
N ASN A 262 -4.48 -10.35 30.88
CA ASN A 262 -3.27 -10.88 31.51
C ASN A 262 -2.80 -9.97 32.66
N GLU A 263 -2.36 -10.51 33.80
CA GLU A 263 -1.87 -9.70 34.92
C GLU A 263 -0.59 -8.91 34.57
N ASN A 264 0.28 -9.47 33.71
CA ASN A 264 1.50 -8.81 33.22
C ASN A 264 1.33 -8.34 31.76
N ASN A 265 0.15 -7.80 31.44
CA ASN A 265 -0.16 -7.23 30.13
C ASN A 265 0.67 -5.98 29.76
N LEU A 266 0.48 -5.49 28.54
CA LEU A 266 1.11 -4.28 28.00
C LEU A 266 0.10 -3.11 27.90
N ALA A 267 -0.94 -3.04 28.75
CA ALA A 267 -1.95 -1.97 28.68
C ALA A 267 -1.32 -0.56 28.72
N ASP A 268 -0.24 -0.38 29.48
CA ASP A 268 0.55 0.87 29.55
C ASP A 268 1.07 1.37 28.19
N PHE A 269 1.12 0.53 27.14
CA PHE A 269 1.47 0.91 25.77
C PHE A 269 0.28 1.58 25.06
N ILE A 270 -0.92 1.03 25.23
CA ILE A 270 -2.13 1.49 24.55
C ILE A 270 -2.90 2.56 25.33
N THR A 271 -2.73 2.73 26.64
CA THR A 271 -3.52 3.70 27.43
C THR A 271 -2.83 5.03 27.72
N ASP A 272 -3.63 6.01 28.15
CA ASP A 272 -3.16 7.16 28.93
C ASP A 272 -2.51 6.75 30.27
N ALA A 273 -2.02 7.76 31.01
CA ALA A 273 -1.38 7.59 32.32
C ALA A 273 -2.27 6.97 33.42
N ASN A 274 -3.59 7.06 33.27
CA ASN A 274 -4.59 6.64 34.27
C ASN A 274 -5.27 5.31 33.88
N LYS A 275 -4.91 4.73 32.72
CA LYS A 275 -5.56 3.57 32.09
C LYS A 275 -7.01 3.80 31.66
N THR A 276 -7.42 5.06 31.50
CA THR A 276 -8.83 5.41 31.18
C THR A 276 -9.15 5.41 29.69
N SER A 277 -8.23 5.90 28.86
CA SER A 277 -8.47 6.18 27.43
C SER A 277 -7.41 5.55 26.54
N TYR A 278 -7.80 5.08 25.34
CA TYR A 278 -6.87 4.58 24.32
C TYR A 278 -6.05 5.73 23.72
N ASN A 279 -4.73 5.71 23.90
CA ASN A 279 -3.80 6.71 23.36
C ASN A 279 -3.53 6.56 21.84
N LEU A 280 -4.21 5.60 21.20
CA LEU A 280 -4.19 5.21 19.79
C LEU A 280 -2.88 4.57 19.28
N CYS A 281 -1.94 4.25 20.18
CA CYS A 281 -0.74 3.50 19.83
C CYS A 281 -1.05 2.05 19.45
N HIS A 282 -0.57 1.68 18.26
CA HIS A 282 -0.66 0.32 17.74
C HIS A 282 0.64 -0.09 17.03
N PHE A 283 0.86 -1.40 16.92
CA PHE A 283 1.82 -2.04 16.02
C PHE A 283 1.24 -2.03 14.60
N TRP A 284 2.08 -1.80 13.58
CA TRP A 284 1.59 -1.61 12.21
C TRP A 284 1.59 -2.93 11.44
N SER A 285 0.40 -3.50 11.21
CA SER A 285 0.18 -4.92 10.87
C SER A 285 0.73 -5.39 9.50
N ASN A 286 1.05 -4.47 8.58
CA ASN A 286 1.70 -4.82 7.31
C ASN A 286 3.09 -5.45 7.48
N PHE A 287 3.69 -5.33 8.66
CA PHE A 287 4.69 -6.26 9.16
C PHE A 287 4.20 -6.87 10.48
N GLU A 288 3.96 -8.18 10.45
CA GLU A 288 3.76 -9.01 11.64
C GLU A 288 4.55 -10.30 11.45
N ILE A 289 5.26 -10.73 12.50
CA ILE A 289 5.65 -12.13 12.68
C ILE A 289 4.97 -12.59 13.97
N ALA A 290 4.00 -13.47 13.89
CA ALA A 290 3.19 -13.85 15.05
C ALA A 290 2.74 -15.32 15.03
N ASP A 291 2.37 -15.79 16.21
CA ASP A 291 1.87 -17.12 16.49
C ASP A 291 0.36 -17.17 16.22
N LEU A 292 -0.07 -18.00 15.27
CA LEU A 292 -1.47 -18.18 14.89
C LEU A 292 -2.30 -18.73 16.06
N ASP A 293 -1.68 -19.39 17.03
CA ASP A 293 -2.37 -19.93 18.21
C ASP A 293 -2.84 -18.83 19.18
N PHE A 294 -2.29 -17.61 19.11
CA PHE A 294 -2.85 -16.44 19.80
C PHE A 294 -4.19 -16.03 19.20
N TYR A 295 -4.29 -15.95 17.87
CA TYR A 295 -5.53 -15.60 17.17
C TYR A 295 -6.60 -16.69 17.35
N ARG A 296 -6.19 -17.96 17.31
CA ARG A 296 -7.03 -19.13 17.60
C ARG A 296 -7.43 -19.28 19.07
N SER A 297 -6.86 -18.49 19.98
CA SER A 297 -7.20 -18.55 21.41
C SER A 297 -8.67 -18.16 21.64
N GLU A 298 -9.26 -18.69 22.70
CA GLU A 298 -10.64 -18.33 23.10
C GLU A 298 -10.78 -16.82 23.34
N ALA A 299 -9.79 -16.22 24.01
CA ALA A 299 -9.75 -14.78 24.29
C ALA A 299 -9.81 -13.93 23.02
N TYR A 300 -8.95 -14.19 22.03
CA TYR A 300 -8.95 -13.45 20.77
C TYR A 300 -10.19 -13.76 19.93
N THR A 301 -10.59 -15.03 19.86
CA THR A 301 -11.79 -15.47 19.12
C THR A 301 -13.04 -14.77 19.63
N LYS A 302 -13.24 -14.72 20.95
CA LYS A 302 -14.38 -14.04 21.60
C LYS A 302 -14.30 -12.52 21.48
N TYR A 303 -13.11 -11.94 21.56
CA TYR A 303 -12.92 -10.51 21.33
C TYR A 303 -13.29 -10.10 19.91
N PHE A 304 -12.81 -10.83 18.89
CA PHE A 304 -13.18 -10.58 17.50
C PHE A 304 -14.69 -10.74 17.28
N GLU A 305 -15.30 -11.82 17.79
CA GLU A 305 -16.75 -12.05 17.68
C GLU A 305 -17.57 -10.91 18.31
N PHE A 306 -17.14 -10.38 19.45
CA PHE A 306 -17.78 -9.24 20.11
C PHE A 306 -17.63 -7.94 19.30
N LEU A 307 -16.44 -7.68 18.72
CA LEU A 307 -16.21 -6.54 17.83
C LEU A 307 -17.05 -6.64 16.55
N ASP A 308 -17.03 -7.77 15.86
CA ASP A 308 -17.71 -7.95 14.56
C ASP A 308 -19.23 -7.81 14.69
N ALA A 309 -19.82 -8.30 15.80
CA ALA A 309 -21.24 -8.15 16.13
C ALA A 309 -21.71 -6.69 16.23
N THR A 310 -20.82 -5.73 16.52
CA THR A 310 -21.18 -4.29 16.51
C THR A 310 -21.30 -3.68 15.11
N GLY A 311 -20.71 -4.33 14.10
CA GLY A 311 -20.55 -3.77 12.76
C GLY A 311 -19.52 -2.64 12.66
N GLY A 312 -18.67 -2.39 13.66
CA GLY A 312 -17.70 -1.28 13.67
C GLY A 312 -16.73 -1.26 12.49
N PHE A 313 -16.35 -2.42 11.94
CA PHE A 313 -15.57 -2.52 10.69
C PHE A 313 -16.27 -1.83 9.49
N PHE A 314 -17.61 -1.76 9.48
CA PHE A 314 -18.41 -1.25 8.37
C PHE A 314 -19.05 0.12 8.65
N TYR A 315 -19.50 0.35 9.89
CA TYR A 315 -20.08 1.64 10.31
C TYR A 315 -19.00 2.69 10.63
N GLU A 316 -17.81 2.25 11.05
CA GLU A 316 -16.63 3.12 11.20
C GLU A 316 -15.60 2.74 10.12
N ARG A 317 -14.31 2.63 10.46
CA ARG A 317 -13.26 2.10 9.57
C ARG A 317 -12.15 1.43 10.40
N TRP A 318 -12.56 0.53 11.29
CA TRP A 318 -11.67 -0.18 12.21
C TRP A 318 -10.61 -0.96 11.44
N GLY A 319 -9.34 -0.61 11.66
CA GLY A 319 -8.21 -1.35 11.12
C GLY A 319 -7.92 -2.62 11.93
N ASP A 320 -7.40 -3.63 11.26
CA ASP A 320 -6.77 -4.80 11.86
C ASP A 320 -5.60 -4.42 12.78
N ALA A 321 -4.77 -3.45 12.38
CA ALA A 321 -3.61 -3.01 13.16
C ALA A 321 -3.94 -2.58 14.62
N PRO A 322 -4.90 -1.67 14.89
CA PRO A 322 -5.32 -1.38 16.27
C PRO A 322 -6.05 -2.56 16.94
N VAL A 323 -6.84 -3.37 16.22
CA VAL A 323 -7.53 -4.55 16.80
C VAL A 323 -6.53 -5.58 17.31
N HIS A 324 -5.55 -5.97 16.49
CA HIS A 324 -4.44 -6.86 16.84
C HIS A 324 -3.66 -6.31 18.03
N SER A 325 -3.33 -5.01 17.98
CA SER A 325 -2.50 -4.35 18.99
C SER A 325 -3.17 -4.25 20.36
N ILE A 326 -4.48 -3.96 20.40
CA ILE A 326 -5.26 -3.93 21.64
C ILE A 326 -5.35 -5.35 22.22
N ALA A 327 -5.71 -6.35 21.41
CA ALA A 327 -5.81 -7.73 21.86
C ALA A 327 -4.48 -8.27 22.39
N ALA A 328 -3.38 -8.08 21.64
CA ALA A 328 -2.05 -8.51 22.06
C ALA A 328 -1.62 -7.78 23.35
N SER A 329 -1.89 -6.47 23.46
CA SER A 329 -1.50 -5.68 24.62
C SER A 329 -2.32 -5.95 25.88
N LEU A 330 -3.49 -6.60 25.78
CA LEU A 330 -4.35 -6.94 26.92
C LEU A 330 -4.28 -8.44 27.30
N PHE A 331 -4.25 -9.34 26.32
CA PHE A 331 -4.43 -10.79 26.55
C PHE A 331 -3.10 -11.56 26.68
N LEU A 332 -2.00 -11.04 26.14
CA LEU A 332 -0.67 -11.66 26.25
C LEU A 332 0.09 -11.15 27.48
N ASN A 333 1.01 -11.98 27.99
CA ASN A 333 2.07 -11.48 28.86
C ASN A 333 3.00 -10.61 28.01
N LYS A 334 3.31 -9.39 28.46
CA LYS A 334 4.05 -8.40 27.68
C LYS A 334 5.42 -8.85 27.19
N THR A 335 6.05 -9.84 27.84
CA THR A 335 7.34 -10.40 27.41
C THR A 335 7.24 -11.30 26.16
N GLN A 336 6.02 -11.66 25.73
CA GLN A 336 5.76 -12.39 24.48
C GLN A 336 5.71 -11.46 23.25
N ILE A 337 5.76 -10.14 23.45
CA ILE A 337 5.64 -9.12 22.40
C ILE A 337 7.02 -8.52 22.09
N HIS A 338 7.49 -8.62 20.85
CA HIS A 338 8.85 -8.28 20.46
C HIS A 338 8.94 -7.14 19.43
N HIS A 339 9.90 -6.23 19.63
CA HIS A 339 10.25 -5.21 18.64
C HIS A 339 11.53 -5.62 17.90
N PHE A 340 11.39 -5.97 16.61
CA PHE A 340 12.50 -6.37 15.74
C PHE A 340 13.31 -5.16 15.25
N ASP A 341 14.09 -4.55 16.15
CA ASP A 341 15.03 -3.47 15.79
C ASP A 341 16.11 -3.93 14.80
N ASP A 342 16.37 -5.24 14.64
CA ASP A 342 17.36 -5.76 13.69
C ASP A 342 16.82 -6.09 12.28
N ILE A 343 15.51 -5.93 12.05
CA ILE A 343 14.89 -6.01 10.72
C ILE A 343 14.70 -4.59 10.16
N GLY A 344 15.52 -4.23 9.17
CA GLY A 344 15.26 -3.05 8.35
C GLY A 344 14.06 -3.29 7.44
N TYR A 345 13.03 -2.45 7.56
CA TYR A 345 11.74 -2.61 6.90
C TYR A 345 11.22 -1.26 6.38
N GLU A 346 10.58 -1.24 5.23
CA GLU A 346 9.90 -0.08 4.68
C GLU A 346 8.55 -0.52 4.10
N HIS A 347 7.47 0.12 4.54
CA HIS A 347 6.21 0.20 3.81
C HIS A 347 5.92 1.70 3.68
N PRO A 348 5.82 2.27 2.46
CA PRO A 348 5.62 3.70 2.28
C PRO A 348 4.44 4.22 3.12
N PRO A 349 4.58 5.36 3.81
CA PRO A 349 5.73 6.27 3.83
C PRO A 349 6.78 5.97 4.93
N PHE A 350 6.61 4.93 5.75
CA PHE A 350 7.41 4.72 6.96
C PHE A 350 8.48 3.64 6.80
N GLN A 351 9.69 3.95 7.30
CA GLN A 351 10.85 3.07 7.26
C GLN A 351 11.31 2.79 8.70
N SER A 352 11.37 1.53 9.12
CA SER A 352 12.16 1.09 10.28
C SER A 352 13.58 0.75 9.81
N CYS A 353 14.59 1.28 10.49
CA CYS A 353 16.00 1.03 10.16
C CYS A 353 16.78 0.84 11.47
N PRO A 354 17.59 -0.23 11.62
CA PRO A 354 18.12 -0.64 12.91
C PRO A 354 18.83 0.46 13.67
N SER A 355 18.56 0.57 14.96
CA SER A 355 18.92 1.76 15.74
C SER A 355 20.43 1.91 15.93
N THR A 356 21.16 0.80 16.12
CA THR A 356 22.62 0.84 16.34
C THR A 356 23.40 0.77 15.04
N GLN A 357 24.53 1.49 14.96
CA GLN A 357 25.45 1.38 13.81
C GLN A 357 26.05 -0.03 13.70
N LYS A 358 26.26 -0.72 14.83
CA LYS A 358 26.75 -2.09 14.87
C LYS A 358 25.83 -3.03 14.07
N THR A 359 24.54 -3.08 14.44
CA THR A 359 23.52 -3.88 13.75
C THR A 359 23.43 -3.53 12.26
N ARG A 360 23.49 -2.24 11.90
CA ARG A 360 23.45 -1.82 10.49
C ARG A 360 24.64 -2.32 9.67
N ILE A 361 25.83 -2.41 10.27
CA ILE A 361 27.04 -2.94 9.61
C ILE A 361 26.98 -4.47 9.51
N GLU A 362 26.64 -5.15 10.61
CA GLU A 362 26.58 -6.62 10.68
C GLU A 362 25.52 -7.19 9.74
N ASN A 363 24.32 -6.60 9.71
CA ASN A 363 23.21 -7.01 8.84
C ASN A 363 23.31 -6.40 7.42
N LYS A 364 24.45 -5.79 7.05
CA LYS A 364 24.73 -5.16 5.74
C LYS A 364 23.59 -4.23 5.24
N CYS A 365 23.02 -3.42 6.14
CA CYS A 365 21.82 -2.63 5.86
C CYS A 365 22.05 -1.50 4.86
N ILE A 366 21.03 -1.26 4.01
CA ILE A 366 21.01 -0.20 2.99
C ILE A 366 20.06 0.97 3.32
N CYS A 367 19.32 0.90 4.43
CA CYS A 367 18.41 1.95 4.89
C CYS A 367 19.13 3.19 5.45
N ASN A 368 18.51 4.37 5.30
CA ASN A 368 19.01 5.59 5.94
C ASN A 368 18.46 5.69 7.38
N PRO A 369 19.29 5.62 8.44
CA PRO A 369 18.81 5.73 9.81
C PRO A 369 18.20 7.10 10.14
N ALA A 370 18.54 8.17 9.41
CA ALA A 370 17.90 9.48 9.61
C ALA A 370 16.41 9.49 9.19
N HIS A 371 16.03 8.60 8.27
CA HIS A 371 14.65 8.39 7.84
C HIS A 371 13.88 7.42 8.76
N SER A 372 14.54 6.80 9.75
CA SER A 372 13.92 5.80 10.63
C SER A 372 12.75 6.40 11.42
N PHE A 373 11.55 5.83 11.27
CA PHE A 373 10.33 6.28 11.92
C PHE A 373 10.30 5.95 13.42
N THR A 374 10.94 4.86 13.83
CA THR A 374 10.95 4.25 15.18
C THR A 374 11.19 5.25 16.32
N TRP A 375 11.93 6.33 16.07
CA TRP A 375 12.22 7.37 17.07
C TRP A 375 11.73 8.78 16.68
N LYS A 376 10.80 8.90 15.72
CA LYS A 376 10.07 10.15 15.44
C LYS A 376 8.99 10.39 16.51
N VAL A 377 8.40 11.59 16.58
CA VAL A 377 7.44 11.94 17.65
C VAL A 377 6.16 11.09 17.59
N ASN A 378 5.66 10.83 16.38
CA ASN A 378 4.42 10.09 16.14
C ASN A 378 4.60 8.55 16.17
N SER A 379 5.79 8.06 16.55
CA SER A 379 6.02 6.62 16.71
C SER A 379 5.88 6.19 18.17
N CYS A 380 5.15 5.10 18.36
CA CYS A 380 4.86 4.54 19.67
C CYS A 380 5.97 3.62 20.21
N ALA A 381 7.11 3.44 19.53
CA ALA A 381 8.17 2.58 20.05
C ALA A 381 8.70 3.06 21.41
N ARG A 382 8.83 4.38 21.63
CA ARG A 382 9.15 4.95 22.96
C ARG A 382 8.16 4.52 24.05
N GLN A 383 6.88 4.43 23.69
CA GLN A 383 5.77 4.08 24.56
C GLN A 383 5.74 2.56 24.79
N PHE A 384 6.09 1.74 23.80
CA PHE A 384 6.30 0.29 23.93
C PHE A 384 7.42 -0.01 24.93
N TYR A 385 8.62 0.55 24.73
CA TYR A 385 9.75 0.30 25.62
C TYR A 385 9.52 0.82 27.06
N ARG A 386 8.65 1.82 27.28
CA ARG A 386 8.23 2.22 28.64
C ARG A 386 7.37 1.13 29.30
N ALA A 387 6.33 0.66 28.62
CA ALA A 387 5.38 -0.32 29.13
C ALA A 387 6.01 -1.72 29.33
N HIS A 388 6.86 -2.14 28.39
CA HIS A 388 7.59 -3.40 28.46
C HIS A 388 8.74 -3.34 29.49
N GLY A 389 9.35 -2.16 29.71
CA GLY A 389 10.48 -1.99 30.63
C GLY A 389 11.83 -2.47 30.08
N THR A 390 11.92 -2.77 28.78
CA THR A 390 13.15 -3.22 28.11
C THR A 390 14.18 -2.09 27.94
N LYS A 391 15.46 -2.46 27.97
CA LYS A 391 16.56 -1.53 27.65
C LYS A 391 16.45 -1.12 26.18
N ARG A 392 16.53 0.19 25.93
CA ARG A 392 16.47 0.79 24.59
C ARG A 392 17.87 0.85 23.97
N PRO A 393 17.98 0.79 22.63
CA PRO A 393 19.28 0.85 21.95
C PRO A 393 20.01 2.16 22.23
N VAL A 394 21.34 2.09 22.29
CA VAL A 394 22.22 3.27 22.37
C VAL A 394 22.52 3.72 20.94
N ILE A 395 22.06 4.92 20.59
CA ILE A 395 22.17 5.51 19.25
C ILE A 395 23.26 6.57 19.30
N ASN A 396 24.43 6.27 18.73
CA ASN A 396 25.58 7.18 18.66
C ASN A 396 26.00 7.75 20.05
N GLY A 397 25.91 6.93 21.10
CA GLY A 397 26.19 7.33 22.49
C GLY A 397 24.96 7.82 23.28
N PHE A 398 23.86 8.17 22.60
CA PHE A 398 22.64 8.65 23.24
C PHE A 398 21.60 7.53 23.36
N VAL A 399 21.05 7.33 24.56
CA VAL A 399 19.79 6.58 24.69
C VAL A 399 18.65 7.53 24.33
N PRO A 400 17.61 7.11 23.58
CA PRO A 400 16.41 7.91 23.37
C PRO A 400 15.79 8.41 24.69
N HIS A 401 14.93 9.43 24.65
CA HIS A 401 14.16 9.87 25.83
C HIS A 401 12.98 8.92 26.13
N ILE A 402 12.68 8.62 27.41
CA ILE A 402 11.41 7.96 27.80
C ILE A 402 10.39 9.07 28.01
N PRO A 403 9.31 9.15 27.23
CA PRO A 403 8.25 10.11 27.51
C PRO A 403 7.59 9.72 28.83
N LEU A 404 7.39 10.71 29.70
CA LEU A 404 6.49 10.56 30.85
C LEU A 404 5.13 10.01 30.35
N PRO A 405 4.37 9.31 31.22
CA PRO A 405 3.00 8.91 30.89
C PRO A 405 2.20 10.05 30.26
N LEU A 406 1.40 9.76 29.24
CA LEU A 406 0.59 10.76 28.55
C LEU A 406 -0.52 11.22 29.49
N THR A 407 -0.29 12.35 30.16
CA THR A 407 -1.21 12.92 31.18
C THR A 407 -2.34 13.76 30.60
N ASN A 408 -2.35 14.01 29.29
CA ASN A 408 -3.41 14.76 28.60
C ASN A 408 -3.42 14.44 27.10
N HIS A 409 -4.55 13.96 26.56
CA HIS A 409 -4.67 13.60 25.14
C HIS A 409 -4.45 14.80 24.19
N ARG A 410 -4.99 15.97 24.51
CA ARG A 410 -5.23 17.06 23.54
C ARG A 410 -3.97 17.75 22.97
N SER A 411 -2.76 17.44 23.44
CA SER A 411 -1.51 18.06 22.96
C SER A 411 -0.94 17.34 21.73
N GLY A 412 -0.86 16.01 21.73
CA GLY A 412 -0.27 15.23 20.63
C GLY A 412 -1.07 15.33 19.33
N PHE A 413 -2.40 15.15 19.42
CA PHE A 413 -3.32 15.20 18.29
C PHE A 413 -3.27 16.52 17.52
N LYS A 414 -3.24 17.64 18.24
CA LYS A 414 -3.10 18.98 17.63
C LYS A 414 -1.78 19.15 16.89
N SER A 415 -0.73 18.41 17.24
CA SER A 415 0.51 18.40 16.48
C SER A 415 0.39 17.52 15.23
N ALA A 416 -0.19 16.32 15.34
CA ALA A 416 -0.37 15.41 14.20
C ALA A 416 -1.30 16.00 13.13
N GLU A 417 -2.48 16.49 13.50
CA GLU A 417 -3.39 17.16 12.55
C GLU A 417 -2.76 18.38 11.89
N LYS A 418 -2.00 19.17 12.66
CA LYS A 418 -1.32 20.37 12.13
C LYS A 418 -0.29 19.97 11.08
N ILE A 419 0.55 18.98 11.39
CA ILE A 419 1.57 18.44 10.47
C ILE A 419 0.90 17.93 9.18
N ILE A 420 -0.19 17.16 9.28
CA ILE A 420 -0.94 16.68 8.10
C ILE A 420 -1.52 17.85 7.27
N LYS A 421 -2.06 18.89 7.91
CA LYS A 421 -2.58 20.09 7.22
C LYS A 421 -1.46 20.91 6.56
N GLU A 422 -0.27 20.98 7.15
CA GLU A 422 0.92 21.60 6.56
C GLU A 422 1.46 20.78 5.38
N LEU A 423 1.36 19.44 5.44
CA LEU A 423 1.74 18.50 4.39
C LEU A 423 0.77 18.48 3.20
N GLU A 424 -0.54 18.56 3.45
CA GLU A 424 -1.54 18.80 2.42
C GLU A 424 -1.33 20.14 1.71
N LYS A 425 -0.94 21.17 2.46
CA LYS A 425 -0.62 22.49 1.91
C LYS A 425 0.62 22.43 1.01
N ALA A 426 1.70 21.80 1.48
CA ALA A 426 2.90 21.57 0.67
C ALA A 426 2.60 20.83 -0.64
N LYS A 427 1.76 19.77 -0.59
CA LYS A 427 1.25 19.10 -1.79
C LYS A 427 0.48 20.02 -2.74
N LYS A 428 -0.43 20.83 -2.22
CA LYS A 428 -1.24 21.76 -3.03
C LYS A 428 -0.34 22.79 -3.72
N GLU A 429 0.72 23.25 -3.05
CA GLU A 429 1.73 24.17 -3.58
C GLU A 429 2.63 23.48 -4.64
N GLN A 430 3.09 22.24 -4.42
CA GLN A 430 3.77 21.45 -5.46
C GLN A 430 2.88 21.20 -6.69
N LYS A 431 1.62 20.79 -6.49
CA LYS A 431 0.67 20.50 -7.57
C LYS A 431 0.31 21.78 -8.35
N GLN A 432 0.32 22.96 -7.72
CA GLN A 432 0.22 24.25 -8.42
C GLN A 432 1.49 24.61 -9.21
N ASN A 433 2.69 24.42 -8.64
CA ASN A 433 3.95 24.71 -9.33
C ASN A 433 4.13 23.82 -10.58
N ASN A 434 3.86 22.52 -10.48
CA ASN A 434 3.92 21.59 -11.62
C ASN A 434 2.90 21.97 -12.72
N VAL A 435 1.73 22.49 -12.34
CA VAL A 435 0.73 23.03 -13.29
C VAL A 435 1.19 24.36 -13.90
N PHE A 436 1.99 25.16 -13.20
CA PHE A 436 2.59 26.38 -13.75
C PHE A 436 3.68 26.06 -14.79
N GLU A 437 4.53 25.06 -14.54
CA GLU A 437 5.48 24.57 -15.54
C GLU A 437 4.76 23.98 -16.76
N GLN A 438 3.78 23.08 -16.57
CA GLN A 438 3.06 22.46 -17.70
C GLN A 438 2.23 23.45 -18.53
N ASN A 439 1.71 24.53 -17.93
CA ASN A 439 1.03 25.59 -18.68
C ASN A 439 2.01 26.57 -19.36
N SER A 440 3.28 26.64 -18.94
CA SER A 440 4.29 27.47 -19.61
C SER A 440 4.68 26.97 -21.01
N GLU A 441 4.45 25.68 -21.31
CA GLU A 441 4.81 25.08 -22.61
C GLU A 441 3.69 25.16 -23.69
N LYS A 442 2.47 25.63 -23.37
CA LYS A 442 1.33 25.54 -24.32
C LYS A 442 0.40 26.76 -24.35
N GLN A 443 0.72 27.73 -25.22
CA GLN A 443 -0.17 28.30 -26.26
C GLN A 443 0.41 29.62 -26.85
N PRO A 444 -0.02 30.08 -28.04
CA PRO A 444 -0.48 29.32 -29.22
C PRO A 444 0.29 29.76 -30.50
N GLN A 445 0.00 29.12 -31.64
CA GLN A 445 0.10 29.79 -32.94
C GLN A 445 -1.27 29.80 -33.63
N ASN A 446 -1.60 30.96 -34.19
CA ASN A 446 -2.90 31.27 -34.77
C ASN A 446 -2.99 30.91 -36.26
N GLU A 447 -4.23 30.83 -36.74
CA GLU A 447 -4.72 31.40 -38.01
C GLU A 447 -3.70 31.57 -39.16
N ASN A 448 -3.94 30.89 -40.30
CA ASN A 448 -4.65 31.56 -41.39
C ASN A 448 -5.20 30.61 -42.49
N LYS A 449 -6.05 31.20 -43.35
CA LYS A 449 -6.95 30.54 -44.30
C LYS A 449 -6.37 30.37 -45.72
N ASN A 450 -7.18 29.73 -46.57
CA ASN A 450 -7.18 29.69 -48.04
C ASN A 450 -6.10 28.79 -48.66
N GLU A 451 -6.32 28.16 -49.82
CA GLU A 451 -7.55 28.03 -50.65
C GLU A 451 -8.46 26.87 -50.10
N GLN A 452 -9.56 26.41 -50.71
CA GLN A 452 -10.17 26.68 -52.02
C GLN A 452 -11.72 26.61 -52.01
N LYS A 453 -12.29 27.08 -53.12
CA LYS A 453 -13.66 26.96 -53.67
C LYS A 453 -14.14 25.52 -53.91
N ASP A 454 -15.43 25.21 -53.97
CA ASP A 454 -16.69 25.96 -53.68
C ASP A 454 -17.72 24.88 -53.16
N GLU A 455 -19.05 24.84 -53.27
CA GLU A 455 -20.07 25.59 -54.02
C GLU A 455 -21.48 25.38 -53.41
N ASN A 456 -22.42 26.29 -53.75
CA ASN A 456 -23.88 26.15 -53.71
C ASN A 456 -24.63 26.04 -52.36
N GLN A 457 -25.92 26.41 -52.41
CA GLN A 457 -26.78 26.80 -51.28
C GLN A 457 -28.17 26.10 -51.31
N ASN A 458 -28.99 26.38 -50.28
CA ASN A 458 -30.45 26.13 -50.17
C ASN A 458 -30.86 24.71 -49.69
N LYS A 459 -31.93 24.52 -48.91
CA LYS A 459 -32.88 25.49 -48.32
C LYS A 459 -33.52 25.01 -47.01
N GLU A 460 -34.29 25.89 -46.38
CA GLU A 460 -35.06 25.66 -45.14
C GLU A 460 -36.27 24.73 -45.35
N GLY A 461 -36.91 24.32 -44.24
CA GLY A 461 -38.40 24.34 -44.21
C GLY A 461 -39.14 23.13 -43.66
N SER A 462 -39.26 23.04 -42.33
CA SER A 462 -40.52 22.86 -41.57
C SER A 462 -41.51 21.69 -41.85
N SER A 463 -42.10 21.19 -40.75
CA SER A 463 -43.50 20.66 -40.63
C SER A 463 -43.96 19.42 -41.43
N ASN A 464 -44.98 18.66 -41.01
CA ASN A 464 -45.47 18.23 -39.68
C ASN A 464 -46.59 17.17 -39.88
N GLU A 465 -46.80 16.28 -38.91
CA GLU A 465 -48.06 15.54 -38.62
C GLU A 465 -48.73 14.54 -39.61
N LYS A 466 -49.61 13.73 -38.99
CA LYS A 466 -50.81 13.01 -39.50
C LYS A 466 -50.58 11.68 -40.26
N GLN A 467 -51.10 10.55 -39.76
CA GLN A 467 -52.51 10.10 -39.62
C GLN A 467 -53.14 9.80 -41.01
N GLU A 468 -53.92 8.74 -41.25
CA GLU A 468 -54.46 7.66 -40.41
C GLU A 468 -55.17 6.59 -41.29
N VAL A 469 -55.48 5.38 -40.75
CA VAL A 469 -56.75 4.62 -41.02
C VAL A 469 -56.94 4.04 -42.46
N LYS A 470 -57.76 3.02 -42.80
CA LYS A 470 -58.83 2.19 -42.17
C LYS A 470 -58.75 0.73 -42.72
N LYS A 471 -59.22 -0.25 -41.92
CA LYS A 471 -60.15 -1.39 -42.20
C LYS A 471 -60.29 -2.01 -43.62
N ASP A 472 -60.79 -3.22 -43.82
CA ASP A 472 -61.02 -4.48 -43.05
C ASP A 472 -61.63 -5.45 -44.10
N ASP A 473 -61.30 -6.75 -44.14
CA ASP A 473 -62.32 -7.78 -44.44
C ASP A 473 -61.91 -9.23 -44.11
N ASN A 474 -62.92 -10.09 -43.98
CA ASN A 474 -62.97 -11.45 -43.44
C ASN A 474 -61.81 -12.42 -43.81
N GLN A 475 -61.27 -13.35 -42.99
CA GLN A 475 -61.68 -14.24 -41.87
C GLN A 475 -61.45 -15.73 -42.28
N ASN A 476 -61.30 -16.63 -41.31
CA ASN A 476 -61.31 -18.11 -41.43
C ASN A 476 -60.14 -18.82 -42.16
N LYS A 477 -58.97 -18.83 -41.52
CA LYS A 477 -58.07 -20.01 -41.46
C LYS A 477 -57.06 -19.90 -40.30
N LYS A 478 -56.70 -21.06 -39.72
CA LYS A 478 -55.70 -21.29 -38.63
C LYS A 478 -56.14 -20.99 -37.18
N GLU A 479 -56.96 -21.87 -36.64
CA GLU A 479 -56.83 -22.27 -35.23
C GLU A 479 -55.66 -23.28 -35.11
N SER A 480 -54.42 -22.80 -34.92
CA SER A 480 -53.26 -23.64 -34.53
C SER A 480 -51.96 -22.85 -34.21
N SER A 481 -52.06 -21.59 -33.77
CA SER A 481 -50.86 -20.70 -33.71
C SER A 481 -50.76 -19.71 -32.54
N ASN A 482 -51.67 -19.69 -31.57
CA ASN A 482 -51.71 -18.62 -30.56
C ASN A 482 -50.90 -18.88 -29.28
N GLU A 483 -50.83 -20.11 -28.76
CA GLU A 483 -50.05 -20.40 -27.52
C GLU A 483 -48.55 -20.12 -27.69
N ASN A 484 -48.01 -20.29 -28.90
CA ASN A 484 -46.59 -20.04 -29.20
C ASN A 484 -46.22 -18.56 -29.44
N GLN A 485 -47.15 -17.61 -29.23
CA GLN A 485 -46.88 -16.17 -29.39
C GLN A 485 -47.00 -15.34 -28.10
N GLU A 486 -47.58 -15.87 -27.02
CA GLU A 486 -47.58 -15.19 -25.71
C GLU A 486 -46.36 -15.57 -24.88
N ILE A 487 -46.02 -16.87 -24.81
CA ILE A 487 -44.77 -17.38 -24.18
C ILE A 487 -43.55 -16.60 -24.70
N LYS A 488 -43.42 -16.47 -26.03
CA LYS A 488 -42.32 -15.74 -26.68
C LYS A 488 -42.34 -14.23 -26.49
N LYS A 489 -43.44 -13.62 -26.02
CA LYS A 489 -43.50 -12.20 -25.65
C LYS A 489 -43.02 -11.97 -24.23
N ASP A 490 -43.32 -12.89 -23.31
CA ASP A 490 -42.92 -12.76 -21.91
C ASP A 490 -41.48 -13.23 -21.67
N GLU A 491 -41.02 -14.29 -22.36
CA GLU A 491 -39.58 -14.61 -22.47
C GLU A 491 -38.78 -13.38 -22.98
N ASN A 492 -39.29 -12.68 -24.00
CA ASN A 492 -38.66 -11.46 -24.52
C ASN A 492 -38.78 -10.24 -23.60
N LYS A 493 -39.62 -10.26 -22.56
CA LYS A 493 -39.63 -9.24 -21.50
C LYS A 493 -38.62 -9.61 -20.41
N GLU A 494 -38.58 -10.86 -19.97
CA GLU A 494 -37.64 -11.31 -18.94
C GLU A 494 -36.19 -11.26 -19.43
N VAL A 495 -35.90 -11.68 -20.66
CA VAL A 495 -34.58 -11.50 -21.28
C VAL A 495 -34.20 -10.02 -21.40
N LYS A 496 -35.14 -9.13 -21.73
CA LYS A 496 -34.86 -7.68 -21.78
C LYS A 496 -34.74 -7.04 -20.40
N LYS A 497 -35.39 -7.60 -19.37
CA LYS A 497 -35.26 -7.17 -17.99
C LYS A 497 -33.89 -7.59 -17.44
N SER A 498 -33.51 -8.86 -17.57
CA SER A 498 -32.21 -9.36 -17.15
C SER A 498 -31.05 -8.77 -17.97
N GLU A 499 -31.23 -8.50 -19.27
CA GLU A 499 -30.27 -7.72 -20.06
C GLU A 499 -30.12 -6.28 -19.56
N ASN A 500 -31.19 -5.64 -19.09
CA ASN A 500 -31.13 -4.28 -18.56
C ASN A 500 -30.53 -4.25 -17.16
N GLU A 501 -30.88 -5.20 -16.30
CA GLU A 501 -30.29 -5.39 -14.97
C GLU A 501 -28.78 -5.66 -15.10
N ASN A 502 -28.36 -6.58 -15.98
CA ASN A 502 -26.94 -6.78 -16.31
C ASN A 502 -26.26 -5.50 -16.88
N LYS A 503 -26.98 -4.67 -17.64
CA LYS A 503 -26.45 -3.38 -18.16
C LYS A 503 -26.47 -2.25 -17.14
N GLU A 504 -27.14 -2.41 -16.01
CA GLU A 504 -27.07 -1.48 -14.88
C GLU A 504 -26.00 -1.94 -13.89
N GLU A 505 -25.94 -3.22 -13.57
CA GLU A 505 -24.85 -3.87 -12.83
C GLU A 505 -23.49 -3.59 -13.51
N GLN A 506 -23.36 -3.83 -14.81
CA GLN A 506 -22.16 -3.45 -15.59
C GLN A 506 -21.95 -1.94 -15.79
N LYS A 507 -22.91 -1.08 -15.44
CA LYS A 507 -22.69 0.38 -15.33
C LYS A 507 -22.23 0.74 -13.92
N GLU A 508 -22.68 0.06 -12.89
CA GLU A 508 -22.30 0.28 -11.49
C GLU A 508 -20.87 -0.22 -11.28
N GLU A 509 -20.56 -1.44 -11.72
CA GLU A 509 -19.18 -1.97 -11.84
C GLU A 509 -18.27 -1.02 -12.64
N LYS A 510 -18.78 -0.41 -13.73
CA LYS A 510 -18.02 0.61 -14.48
C LYS A 510 -17.99 2.00 -13.82
N LYS A 511 -18.91 2.36 -12.93
CA LYS A 511 -18.80 3.57 -12.09
C LYS A 511 -17.78 3.33 -10.98
N GLU A 512 -17.80 2.15 -10.39
CA GLU A 512 -16.92 1.69 -9.31
C GLU A 512 -15.48 1.59 -9.81
N VAL A 513 -15.23 0.86 -10.91
CA VAL A 513 -13.92 0.84 -11.58
C VAL A 513 -13.47 2.23 -12.07
N ASN A 514 -14.37 3.16 -12.38
CA ASN A 514 -13.99 4.55 -12.68
C ASN A 514 -13.78 5.44 -11.44
N THR A 515 -14.32 5.04 -10.28
CA THR A 515 -14.12 5.70 -8.98
C THR A 515 -12.83 5.19 -8.36
N GLU A 516 -12.59 3.87 -8.39
CA GLU A 516 -11.31 3.27 -8.05
C GLU A 516 -10.21 3.77 -9.01
N LYS A 517 -10.45 3.92 -10.33
CA LYS A 517 -9.49 4.61 -11.24
C LYS A 517 -9.33 6.12 -11.00
N LYS A 518 -10.15 6.72 -10.15
CA LYS A 518 -10.00 8.10 -9.68
C LYS A 518 -9.19 8.14 -8.39
N GLU A 519 -9.43 7.20 -7.47
CA GLU A 519 -8.63 7.00 -6.25
C GLU A 519 -7.20 6.50 -6.58
N LEU A 520 -7.03 5.60 -7.55
CA LEU A 520 -5.75 5.20 -8.16
C LEU A 520 -5.03 6.37 -8.86
N LYS A 521 -5.76 7.42 -9.27
CA LYS A 521 -5.15 8.66 -9.78
C LYS A 521 -4.81 9.67 -8.68
N ASP A 522 -5.21 9.39 -7.45
CA ASP A 522 -4.73 10.07 -6.24
C ASP A 522 -3.68 9.21 -5.49
N GLU A 523 -3.13 8.13 -6.08
CA GLU A 523 -1.92 7.46 -5.58
C GLU A 523 -0.65 8.35 -5.64
N ASP A 524 -0.73 9.53 -6.28
CA ASP A 524 0.16 10.69 -6.06
C ASP A 524 0.14 11.22 -4.59
N ILE A 525 -0.45 10.47 -3.65
CA ILE A 525 -0.53 10.83 -2.23
C ILE A 525 0.81 10.64 -1.46
N ILE A 526 1.89 10.21 -2.14
CA ILE A 526 3.24 10.00 -1.59
C ILE A 526 3.79 11.17 -0.73
N ASP A 527 3.50 12.44 -1.04
CA ASP A 527 4.13 13.58 -0.36
C ASP A 527 3.46 14.05 0.97
N VAL A 528 2.39 13.42 1.47
CA VAL A 528 1.71 13.86 2.72
C VAL A 528 2.41 13.43 4.01
N TRP A 529 3.62 12.88 3.93
CA TRP A 529 4.43 12.48 5.09
C TRP A 529 5.93 12.81 4.95
N ARG A 530 6.29 13.79 4.11
CA ARG A 530 7.68 14.08 3.69
C ARG A 530 8.33 15.36 4.26
N HIS A 531 7.63 16.10 5.11
CA HIS A 531 8.08 17.33 5.79
C HIS A 531 7.77 17.25 7.28
#